data_AF-A0A2N4U2E8-F1
#
_entry.id   AF-A0A2N4U2E8-F1
#
_cell.length_a   1.000
_cell.length_b   1.000
_cell.length_c   1.000
_cell.angle_alpha   90.00
_cell.angle_beta   90.00
_cell.angle_gamma   90.00
#
_symmetry.space_group_name_H-M   'P 1'
#
loop_
_entity.id
_entity.type
_entity.pdbx_description
1 polymer ?
#
loop_
_entity_poly.entity_id
_entity_poly.type
_entity_poly.pdbx_seq_one_letter_code
_entity_poly.pdbx_strand_id
1 'polypeptide(L)'
;MKWRALMWVLWPSFLIAGATSATVFALVDPLDINFLGYVQIGRQFAYAAGFFLFWIMAALSSALTLHMAPRGQVLDDFGDPI
;
A
#
# COMPACT_ATOMS: atom_id res chain seq x y z
N MET A 1 -6.11 -15.76 14.22
CA MET A 1 -4.88 -15.80 13.40
C MET A 1 -4.80 -14.74 12.28
N LYS A 2 -5.55 -13.63 12.32
CA LYS A 2 -5.57 -12.63 11.22
C LYS A 2 -4.48 -11.54 11.33
N TRP A 3 -3.99 -11.27 12.54
CA TRP A 3 -3.01 -10.21 12.80
C TRP A 3 -1.65 -10.42 12.12
N ARG A 4 -1.18 -11.67 11.99
CA ARG A 4 0.08 -11.99 11.28
C ARG A 4 -0.02 -11.68 9.79
N ALA A 5 -1.15 -12.01 9.17
CA ALA A 5 -1.40 -11.70 7.76
C ALA A 5 -1.47 -10.19 7.51
N LEU A 6 -2.06 -9.43 8.44
CA LEU A 6 -2.04 -7.97 8.38
C LEU A 6 -0.62 -7.42 8.42
N MET A 7 0.25 -7.90 9.32
CA MET A 7 1.65 -7.46 9.37
C MET A 7 2.40 -7.80 8.06
N TRP A 8 2.12 -8.97 7.47
CA TRP A 8 2.68 -9.38 6.18
C TRP A 8 2.23 -8.51 5.01
N VAL A 9 1.07 -7.85 5.11
CA VAL A 9 0.57 -6.91 4.08
C VAL A 9 1.05 -5.49 4.37
N LEU A 10 0.92 -5.03 5.62
CA LEU A 10 1.21 -3.64 6.00
C LEU A 10 2.71 -3.30 5.85
N TRP A 11 3.60 -4.24 6.19
CA TRP A 11 5.03 -3.99 6.16
C TRP A 11 5.60 -3.76 4.75
N PRO A 12 5.46 -4.70 3.79
CA PRO A 12 5.95 -4.49 2.43
C PRO A 12 5.20 -3.35 1.70
N SER A 13 3.90 -3.17 1.96
CA SER A 13 3.16 -2.06 1.35
C SER A 13 3.67 -0.70 1.85
N PHE A 14 4.07 -0.59 3.12
CA PHE A 14 4.68 0.63 3.67
C PHE A 14 6.00 0.98 2.98
N LEU A 15 6.86 -0.01 2.75
CA LEU A 15 8.14 0.19 2.06
C LEU A 15 7.94 0.67 0.62
N ILE A 16 7.04 0.03 -0.13
CA ILE A 16 6.73 0.42 -1.52
C ILE A 16 6.07 1.80 -1.57
N ALA A 17 5.18 2.11 -0.63
CA ALA A 17 4.58 3.44 -0.54
C ALA A 17 5.62 4.52 -0.24
N GLY A 18 6.59 4.24 0.63
CA GLY A 18 7.74 5.12 0.89
C GLY A 18 8.54 5.38 -0.38
N ALA A 19 8.94 4.33 -1.10
CA ALA A 19 9.70 4.47 -2.35
C ALA A 19 8.91 5.20 -3.45
N THR A 20 7.62 4.86 -3.61
CA THR A 20 6.76 5.46 -4.63
C THR A 20 6.48 6.93 -4.33
N SER A 21 6.12 7.27 -3.09
CA SER A 21 5.91 8.66 -2.69
C SER A 21 7.19 9.49 -2.84
N ALA A 22 8.35 8.98 -2.42
CA ALA A 22 9.63 9.66 -2.63
C ALA A 22 9.92 9.91 -4.11
N THR A 23 9.64 8.93 -4.98
CA THR A 23 9.83 9.05 -6.43
C THR A 23 8.87 10.07 -7.05
N VAL A 24 7.58 9.99 -6.72
CA VAL A 24 6.56 10.90 -7.24
C VAL A 24 6.83 12.33 -6.79
N PHE A 25 7.16 12.53 -5.52
CA PHE A 25 7.44 13.86 -4.96
C PHE A 25 8.79 14.43 -5.38
N ALA A 26 9.75 13.60 -5.79
CA ALA A 26 10.97 14.06 -6.43
C ALA A 26 10.71 14.62 -7.84
N LEU A 27 9.67 14.13 -8.52
CA LEU A 27 9.31 14.53 -9.89
C LEU A 27 8.20 15.59 -9.93
N VAL A 28 7.30 15.60 -8.94
CA VAL A 28 6.12 16.45 -8.86
C VAL A 28 6.18 17.23 -7.54
N ASP A 29 6.41 18.55 -7.63
CA ASP A 29 6.35 19.41 -6.46
C ASP A 29 4.89 19.65 -6.06
N PRO A 30 4.46 19.25 -4.85
CA PRO A 30 3.10 19.49 -4.39
C PRO A 30 2.76 20.98 -4.23
N LEU A 31 3.75 21.89 -4.24
CA LEU A 31 3.50 23.33 -4.32
C LEU A 31 2.90 23.78 -5.64
N ASP A 32 3.17 23.07 -6.72
CA ASP A 32 2.67 23.40 -8.06
C ASP A 32 1.21 22.94 -8.22
N ILE A 33 0.77 22.02 -7.36
CA ILE A 33 -0.61 21.51 -7.33
C ILE A 33 -1.50 22.53 -6.60
N ASN A 34 -1.96 23.53 -7.35
CA ASN A 34 -3.04 24.42 -6.93
C ASN A 34 -4.36 23.66 -6.93
N PHE A 35 -4.70 22.99 -5.82
CA PHE A 35 -6.03 22.38 -5.64
C PHE A 35 -7.11 23.46 -5.72
N LEU A 36 -7.88 23.45 -6.82
CA LEU A 36 -9.04 24.33 -7.05
C LEU A 36 -8.73 25.85 -7.00
N GLY A 37 -7.51 26.26 -7.36
CA GLY A 37 -7.15 27.67 -7.57
C GLY A 37 -7.07 28.56 -6.32
N TYR A 38 -7.47 28.08 -5.14
CA TYR A 38 -7.53 28.90 -3.90
C TYR A 38 -7.14 28.17 -2.61
N VAL A 39 -7.09 26.84 -2.58
CA VAL A 39 -6.79 26.10 -1.35
C VAL A 39 -5.31 25.75 -1.31
N GLN A 40 -4.53 26.62 -0.67
CA GLN A 40 -3.15 26.28 -0.29
C GLN A 40 -3.18 25.28 0.85
N ILE A 41 -3.27 24.00 0.49
CA ILE A 41 -3.04 22.90 1.42
C ILE A 41 -1.58 23.00 1.89
N GLY A 42 -1.35 22.91 3.19
CA GLY A 42 0.01 22.95 3.72
C GLY A 42 0.88 21.84 3.10
N ARG A 43 2.09 22.17 2.66
CA ARG A 43 3.05 21.23 2.05
C ARG A 43 3.12 19.89 2.79
N GLN A 44 3.26 19.96 4.11
CA GLN A 44 3.36 18.78 4.97
C GLN A 44 2.14 17.87 4.86
N PHE A 45 0.93 18.45 4.77
CA PHE A 45 -0.30 17.68 4.60
C PHE A 45 -0.36 17.02 3.23
N ALA A 46 0.04 17.72 2.16
CA ALA A 46 0.05 17.14 0.81
C ALA A 46 1.01 15.94 0.72
N TYR A 47 2.23 16.07 1.27
CA TYR A 47 3.20 14.97 1.34
C TYR A 47 2.67 13.77 2.14
N ALA A 48 2.12 14.04 3.33
CA ALA A 48 1.57 12.98 4.18
C ALA A 48 0.38 12.29 3.51
N ALA A 49 -0.56 13.06 2.95
CA ALA A 49 -1.75 12.53 2.30
C ALA A 49 -1.39 11.63 1.10
N GLY A 50 -0.43 12.04 0.26
CA GLY A 50 0.01 11.21 -0.86
C GLY A 50 0.72 9.93 -0.39
N PHE A 51 1.54 10.00 0.66
CA PHE A 51 2.12 8.80 1.27
C PHE A 51 1.04 7.82 1.75
N PHE A 52 0.05 8.30 2.51
CA PHE A 52 -1.06 7.46 2.99
C PHE A 52 -1.90 6.89 1.84
N LEU A 53 -2.12 7.67 0.77
CA LEU A 53 -2.86 7.22 -0.41
C LEU A 53 -2.14 6.07 -1.11
N PHE A 54 -0.84 6.21 -1.39
CA PHE A 54 -0.05 5.14 -1.99
C PHE A 54 0.04 3.92 -1.07
N TRP A 55 0.14 4.13 0.24
CA TRP A 55 0.19 3.05 1.21
C TRP A 55 -1.11 2.24 1.27
N ILE A 56 -2.27 2.91 1.34
CA ILE A 56 -3.57 2.23 1.35
C ILE A 56 -3.80 1.50 0.03
N MET A 57 -3.45 2.09 -1.11
CA MET A 57 -3.55 1.42 -2.42
C MET A 57 -2.71 0.13 -2.46
N ALA A 58 -1.45 0.18 -2.03
CA ALA A 58 -0.56 -0.98 -2.00
C ALA A 58 -1.04 -2.05 -1.00
N ALA A 59 -1.51 -1.62 0.17
CA ALA A 59 -2.06 -2.51 1.18
C ALA A 59 -3.35 -3.20 0.69
N LEU A 60 -4.25 -2.46 0.01
CA LEU A 60 -5.46 -3.01 -0.60
C LEU A 60 -5.14 -4.02 -1.70
N SER A 61 -4.19 -3.73 -2.58
CA SER A 61 -3.75 -4.67 -3.63
C SER A 61 -3.26 -6.00 -3.04
N SER A 62 -2.43 -5.92 -1.99
CA SER A 62 -1.91 -7.09 -1.29
C SER A 62 -3.01 -7.84 -0.51
N ALA A 63 -3.93 -7.12 0.12
CA ALA A 63 -5.07 -7.70 0.82
C ALA A 63 -6.03 -8.42 -0.13
N LEU A 64 -6.30 -7.84 -1.30
CA LEU A 64 -7.08 -8.46 -2.37
C LEU A 64 -6.41 -9.73 -2.90
N THR A 65 -5.08 -9.69 -3.08
CA THR A 65 -4.31 -10.87 -3.49
C THR A 65 -4.47 -12.00 -2.48
N LEU A 66 -4.37 -11.71 -1.18
CA LEU A 66 -4.57 -12.71 -0.13
C LEU A 66 -6.04 -13.17 -0.04
N HIS A 67 -7.00 -12.30 -0.35
CA HIS A 67 -8.43 -12.65 -0.37
C HIS A 67 -8.79 -13.57 -1.54
N MET A 68 -8.14 -13.40 -2.69
CA MET A 68 -8.33 -14.24 -3.88
C MET A 68 -7.45 -15.49 -3.89
N ALA A 69 -6.35 -15.50 -3.12
CA ALA A 69 -5.44 -16.63 -3.05
C ALA A 69 -6.23 -17.91 -2.70
N PRO A 70 -6.14 -18.98 -3.52
CA PRO A 70 -6.72 -20.26 -3.18
C PRO A 70 -6.19 -20.67 -1.80
N ARG A 71 -7.08 -21.16 -0.92
CA ARG A 71 -6.64 -21.89 0.26
C ARG A 71 -6.05 -23.19 -0.25
N GLY A 72 -4.76 -23.20 -0.59
CA GLY A 72 -4.07 -24.40 -1.01
C GLY A 72 -4.26 -25.43 0.09
N GLN A 73 -4.94 -26.54 -0.23
CA GLN A 73 -4.86 -27.72 0.62
C GLN A 73 -3.37 -28.03 0.70
N VAL A 74 -2.83 -28.00 1.91
CA VAL A 74 -1.51 -28.55 2.13
C VAL A 74 -1.70 -30.04 1.87
N LEU A 75 -1.12 -30.51 0.78
CA LEU A 75 -1.06 -31.94 0.49
C LEU A 75 0.22 -32.43 1.14
N ASP A 76 0.15 -33.57 1.82
CA ASP A 76 1.36 -34.27 2.26
C ASP A 76 2.23 -34.63 1.06
N ASP A 77 3.49 -35.00 1.28
CA ASP A 77 4.42 -35.47 0.23
C ASP A 77 3.83 -36.59 -0.66
N PHE A 78 2.77 -37.25 -0.20
CA PHE A 78 2.04 -38.32 -0.88
C PHE A 78 0.79 -37.87 -1.67
N GLY A 79 0.43 -36.59 -1.65
CA GLY A 79 -0.72 -36.04 -2.38
C GLY A 79 -2.07 -36.17 -1.66
N ASP A 80 -2.06 -36.63 -0.40
CA ASP A 80 -3.24 -36.72 0.44
C ASP A 80 -3.50 -35.38 1.16
N PRO A 81 -4.76 -34.94 1.32
CA PRO A 81 -5.07 -33.70 2.03
C PRO A 81 -4.91 -33.88 3.55
N ILE A 82 -4.16 -32.97 4.21
CA ILE A 82 -4.17 -32.83 5.67
C ILE A 82 -5.29 -31.93 6.19
#